data_AF-A0A177BX95-F1
#
_entry.id   AF-A0A177BX95-F1
#
_cell.length_a   1.000
_cell.length_b   1.000
_cell.length_c   1.000
_cell.angle_alpha   90.00
_cell.angle_beta   90.00
_cell.angle_gamma   90.00
#
_symmetry.space_group_name_H-M   'P 1'
#
loop_
_entity.id
_entity.type
_entity.pdbx_description
1 polymer ?
#
loop_
_entity_poly.entity_id
_entity_poly.type
_entity_poly.pdbx_seq_one_letter_code
_entity_poly.pdbx_strand_id
1 'polypeptide(L)'
;MVRFISAAGVALALATSTRAHTLPLSHGMSQLSQRDLAKTALLDNFDALTADPSRIPPIVKGSATKWDAGRYPQNCYDKAREAISDTDARPKCQLQDLEIYDVTYEDCPSGRDPWILCRCSNAELSLQDTIDGMGTVPPGARSNVLHIVTMNGFGGGGGYSDGNSIFCGGAPSKTWFSHESMHCNDRDGFAFSNGDVFNNAINADSCVPDSYANNNPTEDFAQVGTYLNYDINGHPIDYTGKDASCMGNQLNAARAYLAERLDKGGACFNAPGTDGTVNGKRSMSIVERDPNSAYETLLPHTPYAHAEFF
;
A
#
# COMPACT_ATOMS: atom_id res chain seq x y z
N MET A 1 88.17 6.30 -20.93
CA MET A 1 88.95 6.10 -22.16
C MET A 1 88.04 5.37 -23.15
N VAL A 2 87.87 5.90 -24.37
CA VAL A 2 87.25 5.29 -25.59
C VAL A 2 85.73 5.03 -25.53
N ARG A 3 84.84 5.88 -26.09
CA ARG A 3 84.43 6.14 -27.51
C ARG A 3 83.76 4.95 -28.26
N PHE A 4 82.48 5.11 -28.67
CA PHE A 4 81.99 5.33 -30.06
C PHE A 4 80.66 4.62 -30.45
N ILE A 5 79.77 5.39 -31.15
CA ILE A 5 78.92 5.07 -32.34
C ILE A 5 77.76 4.03 -32.15
N SER A 6 76.55 4.08 -32.73
CA SER A 6 75.90 4.81 -33.83
C SER A 6 74.37 4.90 -33.63
N ALA A 7 73.74 5.79 -34.41
CA ALA A 7 72.30 5.81 -34.70
C ALA A 7 71.94 4.92 -35.91
N ALA A 8 70.67 4.48 -35.97
CA ALA A 8 69.81 4.04 -37.10
C ALA A 8 68.93 2.86 -36.60
N GLY A 9 67.65 2.69 -36.93
CA GLY A 9 66.76 3.28 -37.90
C GLY A 9 65.33 2.74 -37.70
N VAL A 10 64.44 3.19 -38.56
CA VAL A 10 62.98 3.12 -38.56
C VAL A 10 62.41 1.74 -38.91
N ALA A 11 61.31 1.31 -38.25
CA ALA A 11 60.13 0.62 -38.83
C ALA A 11 59.19 0.14 -37.69
N LEU A 12 57.99 0.69 -37.53
CA LEU A 12 56.72 0.42 -38.23
C LEU A 12 55.88 -0.69 -37.55
N ALA A 13 54.77 -0.24 -36.95
CA ALA A 13 53.45 -0.86 -36.80
C ALA A 13 53.31 -2.23 -36.09
N LEU A 14 52.57 -2.22 -34.97
CA LEU A 14 51.21 -2.78 -34.84
C LEU A 14 50.89 -2.95 -33.35
N ALA A 15 50.16 -1.98 -32.79
CA ALA A 15 49.52 -2.14 -31.49
C ALA A 15 48.29 -3.05 -31.68
N THR A 16 48.40 -4.32 -31.33
CA THR A 16 47.25 -5.22 -31.19
C THR A 16 46.49 -4.82 -29.91
N SER A 17 45.44 -4.02 -30.09
CA SER A 17 44.41 -3.80 -29.07
C SER A 17 43.65 -5.11 -28.88
N THR A 18 43.87 -5.75 -27.74
CA THR A 18 43.00 -6.82 -27.24
C THR A 18 41.66 -6.20 -26.86
N ARG A 19 40.72 -6.14 -27.81
CA ARG A 19 39.29 -5.98 -27.50
C ARG A 19 38.84 -7.21 -26.73
N ALA A 20 38.70 -7.07 -25.43
CA ALA A 20 37.84 -7.94 -24.65
C ALA A 20 36.43 -7.83 -25.23
N HIS A 21 35.95 -8.90 -25.86
CA HIS A 21 34.54 -9.08 -26.17
C HIS A 21 33.81 -9.22 -24.84
N THR A 22 33.32 -8.11 -24.30
CA THR A 22 32.21 -8.12 -23.36
C THR A 22 30.97 -8.54 -24.14
N LEU A 23 30.65 -9.83 -24.04
CA LEU A 23 29.32 -10.35 -24.36
C LEU A 23 28.31 -9.56 -23.51
N PRO A 24 27.26 -8.96 -24.11
CA PRO A 24 26.17 -8.44 -23.30
C PRO A 24 25.49 -9.65 -22.66
N LEU A 25 25.65 -9.79 -21.35
CA LEU A 25 24.76 -10.60 -20.52
C LEU A 25 23.38 -9.99 -20.67
N SER A 26 22.57 -10.55 -21.58
CA SER A 26 21.14 -10.29 -21.63
C SER A 26 20.56 -10.76 -20.31
N HIS A 27 20.46 -9.84 -19.37
CA HIS A 27 19.64 -10.00 -18.19
C HIS A 27 18.20 -10.01 -18.69
N GLY A 28 17.68 -11.20 -18.99
CA GLY A 28 16.26 -11.45 -19.02
C GLY A 28 15.74 -11.34 -17.58
N MET A 29 15.64 -10.12 -17.07
CA MET A 29 14.74 -9.85 -15.96
C MET A 29 13.35 -9.94 -16.54
N SER A 30 12.59 -10.94 -16.10
CA SER A 30 11.17 -11.02 -16.37
C SER A 30 10.54 -9.72 -15.88
N GLN A 31 10.18 -8.85 -16.81
CA GLN A 31 8.99 -8.04 -16.61
C GLN A 31 7.86 -9.05 -16.42
N LEU A 32 7.48 -9.31 -15.17
CA LEU A 32 6.13 -9.75 -14.88
C LEU A 32 5.26 -8.61 -15.39
N SER A 33 4.85 -8.68 -16.66
CA SER A 33 3.80 -7.82 -17.18
C SER A 33 2.65 -7.94 -16.20
N GLN A 34 2.18 -6.84 -15.63
CA GLN A 34 0.91 -6.84 -14.92
C GLN A 34 -0.10 -7.49 -15.83
N ARG A 35 -0.56 -8.65 -15.38
CA ARG A 35 -1.38 -9.52 -16.18
C ARG A 35 -2.78 -8.97 -16.06
N ASP A 36 -3.21 -8.22 -17.07
CA ASP A 36 -4.63 -7.99 -17.30
C ASP A 36 -5.30 -9.37 -17.29
N LEU A 37 -6.23 -9.56 -16.35
CA LEU A 37 -6.94 -10.82 -16.16
C LEU A 37 -7.90 -11.11 -17.31
N ALA A 38 -8.30 -10.08 -18.06
CA ALA A 38 -9.23 -10.12 -19.19
C ALA A 38 -10.54 -10.85 -18.88
N LYS A 39 -11.06 -10.67 -17.67
CA LYS A 39 -12.31 -11.25 -17.17
C LYS A 39 -13.47 -10.27 -17.32
N THR A 40 -14.68 -10.80 -17.40
CA THR A 40 -15.88 -9.94 -17.38
C THR A 40 -16.02 -9.32 -16.00
N ALA A 41 -16.23 -8.01 -15.91
CA ALA A 41 -16.53 -7.36 -14.64
C ALA A 41 -18.00 -7.61 -14.25
N LEU A 42 -18.25 -8.05 -13.01
CA LEU A 42 -19.61 -8.24 -12.49
C LEU A 42 -20.34 -6.90 -12.33
N LEU A 43 -19.62 -5.91 -11.76
CA LEU A 43 -20.03 -4.53 -11.60
C LEU A 43 -19.09 -3.61 -12.40
N ASP A 44 -19.55 -2.43 -12.81
CA ASP A 44 -18.66 -1.47 -13.49
C ASP A 44 -17.57 -0.98 -12.51
N ASN A 45 -17.97 -0.70 -11.27
CA ASN A 45 -17.17 -0.31 -10.11
C ASN A 45 -17.95 -0.64 -8.81
N PHE A 46 -17.43 -0.24 -7.65
CA PHE A 46 -18.09 -0.44 -6.35
C PHE A 46 -19.03 0.70 -5.90
N ASP A 47 -19.44 1.62 -6.77
CA ASP A 47 -20.39 2.68 -6.42
C ASP A 47 -21.72 2.10 -5.91
N ALA A 48 -22.16 0.98 -6.51
CA ALA A 48 -23.37 0.28 -6.08
C ALA A 48 -23.34 -0.15 -4.60
N LEU A 49 -22.14 -0.49 -4.07
CA LEU A 49 -21.95 -0.92 -2.69
C LEU A 49 -22.13 0.23 -1.68
N THR A 50 -21.99 1.46 -2.14
CA THR A 50 -21.99 2.66 -1.28
C THR A 50 -23.10 3.66 -1.62
N ALA A 51 -23.91 3.36 -2.65
CA ALA A 51 -25.02 4.18 -3.11
C ALA A 51 -26.12 4.38 -2.07
N ASP A 52 -26.26 3.46 -1.11
CA ASP A 52 -27.16 3.59 0.04
C ASP A 52 -26.34 3.43 1.34
N PRO A 53 -26.43 4.36 2.31
CA PRO A 53 -25.71 4.25 3.57
C PRO A 53 -25.97 2.95 4.34
N SER A 54 -27.13 2.33 4.18
CA SER A 54 -27.47 1.05 4.83
C SER A 54 -26.69 -0.15 4.28
N ARG A 55 -26.05 -0.02 3.11
CA ARG A 55 -25.22 -1.06 2.48
C ARG A 55 -23.80 -1.09 3.00
N ILE A 56 -23.34 0.03 3.56
CA ILE A 56 -21.97 0.19 4.06
C ILE A 56 -21.86 -0.59 5.38
N PRO A 57 -20.77 -1.37 5.59
CA PRO A 57 -20.50 -1.98 6.89
C PRO A 57 -20.62 -0.96 8.03
N PRO A 58 -21.34 -1.27 9.13
CA PRO A 58 -21.58 -0.27 10.16
C PRO A 58 -20.27 0.18 10.79
N ILE A 59 -20.10 1.49 10.87
CA ILE A 59 -18.91 2.13 11.42
C ILE A 59 -18.80 1.82 12.91
N VAL A 60 -17.66 1.26 13.32
CA VAL A 60 -17.30 1.20 14.74
C VAL A 60 -16.67 2.51 15.16
N LYS A 61 -17.13 3.04 16.29
CA LYS A 61 -16.62 4.29 16.82
C LYS A 61 -15.14 4.16 17.21
N GLY A 62 -14.34 5.06 16.65
CA GLY A 62 -12.95 5.25 17.02
C GLY A 62 -12.74 6.46 17.92
N SER A 63 -11.58 6.54 18.55
CA SER A 63 -11.11 7.70 19.31
C SER A 63 -9.64 7.93 19.00
N ALA A 64 -9.23 9.19 18.99
CA ALA A 64 -7.86 9.58 18.65
C ALA A 64 -7.25 10.45 19.75
N THR A 65 -6.00 10.16 20.10
CA THR A 65 -5.17 10.98 21.00
C THR A 65 -4.00 11.53 20.22
N LYS A 66 -3.95 12.86 20.06
CA LYS A 66 -2.86 13.53 19.35
C LYS A 66 -1.57 13.44 20.16
N TRP A 67 -0.45 13.17 19.49
CA TRP A 67 0.88 13.22 20.09
C TRP A 67 1.36 14.67 20.25
N ASP A 68 2.34 14.85 21.14
CA ASP A 68 3.11 16.08 21.20
C ASP A 68 3.89 16.29 19.89
N ALA A 69 4.00 17.56 19.48
CA ALA A 69 4.75 17.91 18.29
C ALA A 69 6.25 17.55 18.42
N GLY A 70 6.89 17.30 17.27
CA GLY A 70 8.31 17.02 17.18
C GLY A 70 8.72 15.56 17.35
N ARG A 71 7.75 14.63 17.44
CA ARG A 71 7.97 13.18 17.46
C ARG A 71 7.15 12.53 16.35
N TYR A 72 7.84 11.87 15.42
CA TYR A 72 7.21 11.33 14.22
C TYR A 72 7.62 9.87 13.99
N PRO A 73 6.70 8.95 13.67
CA PRO A 73 7.09 7.65 13.11
C PRO A 73 7.89 7.86 11.82
N GLN A 74 8.97 7.11 11.62
CA GLN A 74 9.87 7.25 10.46
C GLN A 74 9.10 7.24 9.13
N ASN A 75 8.19 6.28 8.92
CA ASN A 75 7.39 6.19 7.70
C ASN A 75 6.57 7.49 7.46
N CYS A 76 5.97 8.05 8.50
CA CYS A 76 5.20 9.28 8.41
C CYS A 76 6.09 10.50 8.15
N TYR A 77 7.26 10.56 8.77
CA TYR A 77 8.27 11.57 8.52
C TYR A 77 8.77 11.52 7.07
N ASP A 78 9.04 10.33 6.54
CA ASP A 78 9.53 10.17 5.17
C ASP A 78 8.45 10.50 4.14
N LYS A 79 7.20 10.05 4.33
CA LYS A 79 6.10 10.41 3.43
C LYS A 79 5.77 11.89 3.43
N ALA A 80 5.83 12.56 4.57
CA ALA A 80 5.63 14.01 4.62
C ALA A 80 6.65 14.77 3.74
N ARG A 81 7.85 14.21 3.57
CA ARG A 81 8.97 14.81 2.82
C ARG A 81 8.98 14.50 1.33
N GLU A 82 8.19 13.53 0.90
CA GLU A 82 8.07 13.22 -0.53
C GLU A 82 7.51 14.42 -1.29
N ALA A 83 7.88 14.53 -2.56
CA ALA A 83 7.29 15.52 -3.44
C ALA A 83 5.78 15.27 -3.59
N ILE A 84 5.00 16.35 -3.75
CA ILE A 84 3.58 16.27 -4.08
C ILE A 84 3.41 15.44 -5.36
N SER A 85 4.19 15.72 -6.40
CA SER A 85 4.23 14.94 -7.64
C SER A 85 5.56 15.15 -8.37
N ASP A 86 5.76 14.42 -9.47
CA ASP A 86 6.92 14.60 -10.37
C ASP A 86 7.07 16.04 -10.90
N THR A 87 5.96 16.79 -10.92
CA THR A 87 5.92 18.19 -11.37
C THR A 87 5.82 19.21 -10.24
N ASP A 88 5.63 18.78 -8.99
CA ASP A 88 5.53 19.64 -7.81
C ASP A 88 6.43 19.11 -6.68
N ALA A 89 7.66 19.66 -6.64
CA ALA A 89 8.70 19.26 -5.70
C ALA A 89 8.49 19.75 -4.26
N ARG A 90 7.38 20.44 -3.96
CA ARG A 90 7.05 20.80 -2.58
C ARG A 90 6.78 19.52 -1.77
N PRO A 91 7.14 19.48 -0.48
CA PRO A 91 6.84 18.33 0.36
C PRO A 91 5.32 18.14 0.50
N LYS A 92 4.85 16.89 0.57
CA LYS A 92 3.44 16.54 0.81
C LYS A 92 2.91 17.15 2.12
N CYS A 93 3.76 17.31 3.13
CA CYS A 93 3.40 17.96 4.38
C CYS A 93 4.60 18.66 5.06
N GLN A 94 4.37 19.82 5.67
CA GLN A 94 5.37 20.46 6.55
C GLN A 94 5.35 19.81 7.93
N LEU A 95 6.49 19.77 8.65
CA LEU A 95 6.55 19.12 9.97
C LEU A 95 5.65 19.77 11.02
N GLN A 96 5.51 21.09 10.98
CA GLN A 96 4.59 21.83 11.85
C GLN A 96 3.11 21.48 11.60
N ASP A 97 2.81 21.00 10.39
CA ASP A 97 1.47 20.62 9.95
C ASP A 97 1.25 19.10 10.05
N LEU A 98 2.30 18.32 10.34
CA LEU A 98 2.22 16.88 10.48
C LEU A 98 1.70 16.50 11.87
N GLU A 99 0.52 15.91 11.90
CA GLU A 99 -0.19 15.49 13.09
C GLU A 99 -0.14 13.97 13.24
N ILE A 100 0.26 13.48 14.40
CA ILE A 100 0.30 12.04 14.72
C ILE A 100 -0.73 11.73 15.80
N TYR A 101 -1.46 10.64 15.63
CA TYR A 101 -2.50 10.20 16.56
C TYR A 101 -2.36 8.73 16.90
N ASP A 102 -2.56 8.42 18.18
CA ASP A 102 -2.94 7.08 18.62
C ASP A 102 -4.45 6.91 18.42
N VAL A 103 -4.86 5.96 17.59
CA VAL A 103 -6.27 5.65 17.30
C VAL A 103 -6.65 4.32 17.91
N THR A 104 -7.82 4.26 18.55
CA THR A 104 -8.41 3.04 19.13
C THR A 104 -9.87 2.90 18.68
N TYR A 105 -10.38 1.66 18.58
CA TYR A 105 -11.77 1.37 18.24
C TYR A 105 -12.48 0.57 19.33
N GLU A 106 -13.78 0.81 19.52
CA GLU A 106 -14.58 0.21 20.61
C GLU A 106 -14.71 -1.32 20.52
N ASP A 107 -14.61 -1.89 19.32
CA ASP A 107 -14.63 -3.34 19.05
C ASP A 107 -13.27 -4.03 19.29
N CYS A 108 -12.23 -3.26 19.63
CA CYS A 108 -10.91 -3.77 19.97
C CYS A 108 -10.59 -3.49 21.44
N PRO A 109 -10.75 -4.48 22.33
CA PRO A 109 -10.61 -4.28 23.77
C PRO A 109 -9.20 -3.85 24.17
N SER A 110 -9.11 -3.33 25.39
CA SER A 110 -7.87 -2.90 26.03
C SER A 110 -6.79 -3.99 26.01
N GLY A 111 -5.60 -3.65 25.53
CA GLY A 111 -4.46 -4.57 25.39
C GLY A 111 -3.89 -4.64 23.98
N ARG A 112 -4.65 -4.20 22.97
CA ARG A 112 -4.11 -3.90 21.65
C ARG A 112 -3.35 -2.57 21.67
N ASP A 113 -2.23 -2.49 20.95
CA ASP A 113 -1.60 -1.21 20.67
C ASP A 113 -2.53 -0.33 19.78
N PRO A 114 -2.54 1.00 19.97
CA PRO A 114 -3.26 1.89 19.07
C PRO A 114 -2.75 1.77 17.63
N TRP A 115 -3.63 2.00 16.65
CA TRP A 115 -3.16 2.32 15.29
C TRP A 115 -2.50 3.68 15.29
N ILE A 116 -1.44 3.85 14.50
CA ILE A 116 -0.85 5.16 14.30
C ILE A 116 -1.43 5.78 13.05
N LEU A 117 -2.07 6.94 13.22
CA LEU A 117 -2.58 7.75 12.14
C LEU A 117 -1.71 8.99 11.99
N CYS A 118 -1.18 9.20 10.79
CA CYS A 118 -0.37 10.33 10.42
C CYS A 118 -1.12 11.18 9.42
N ARG A 119 -1.35 12.44 9.73
CA ARG A 119 -2.18 13.33 8.92
C ARG A 119 -1.51 14.67 8.72
N CYS A 120 -1.57 15.22 7.52
CA CYS A 120 -1.29 16.65 7.36
C CYS A 120 -2.50 17.48 7.80
N SER A 121 -2.30 18.59 8.50
CA SER A 121 -3.37 19.46 8.98
C SER A 121 -4.34 19.89 7.87
N ASN A 122 -3.81 20.06 6.65
CA ASN A 122 -4.52 20.42 5.42
C ASN A 122 -4.88 19.22 4.50
N ALA A 123 -4.78 17.98 4.98
CA ALA A 123 -5.21 16.82 4.21
C ALA A 123 -6.70 16.93 3.87
N GLU A 124 -7.05 16.57 2.63
CA GLU A 124 -8.43 16.64 2.10
C GLU A 124 -9.38 15.73 2.88
N LEU A 125 -8.87 14.59 3.36
CA LEU A 125 -9.62 13.71 4.26
C LEU A 125 -9.49 14.20 5.71
N SER A 126 -10.63 14.38 6.38
CA SER A 126 -10.62 14.77 7.78
C SER A 126 -10.13 13.61 8.67
N LEU A 127 -9.67 13.95 9.88
CA LEU A 127 -9.31 12.95 10.88
C LEU A 127 -10.48 11.99 11.16
N GLN A 128 -11.70 12.54 11.31
CA GLN A 128 -12.88 11.73 11.63
C GLN A 128 -13.28 10.84 10.45
N ASP A 129 -13.27 11.34 9.22
CA ASP A 129 -13.58 10.51 8.04
C ASP A 129 -12.59 9.35 7.88
N THR A 130 -11.31 9.60 8.22
CA THR A 130 -10.28 8.55 8.21
C THR A 130 -10.55 7.48 9.27
N ILE A 131 -10.89 7.92 10.49
CA ILE A 131 -11.23 7.03 11.60
C ILE A 131 -12.48 6.21 11.25
N ASP A 132 -13.53 6.87 10.76
CA ASP A 132 -14.82 6.24 10.43
C ASP A 132 -14.68 5.26 9.26
N GLY A 133 -13.91 5.62 8.23
CA GLY A 133 -13.62 4.75 7.11
C GLY A 133 -12.94 3.45 7.54
N MET A 134 -11.89 3.55 8.36
CA MET A 134 -11.27 2.38 8.98
C MET A 134 -12.20 1.65 9.96
N GLY A 135 -13.15 2.35 10.58
CA GLY A 135 -14.21 1.77 11.41
C GLY A 135 -15.17 0.86 10.65
N THR A 136 -15.20 0.91 9.32
CA THR A 136 -15.97 -0.03 8.46
C THR A 136 -15.23 -1.34 8.19
N VAL A 137 -13.92 -1.40 8.46
CA VAL A 137 -13.09 -2.58 8.22
C VAL A 137 -13.20 -3.54 9.41
N PRO A 138 -13.40 -4.85 9.20
CA PRO A 138 -13.50 -5.82 10.29
C PRO A 138 -12.25 -5.82 11.18
N PRO A 139 -12.39 -6.04 12.50
CA PRO A 139 -11.31 -5.92 13.47
C PRO A 139 -10.08 -6.77 13.14
N GLY A 140 -10.28 -8.00 12.65
CA GLY A 140 -9.19 -8.89 12.27
C GLY A 140 -8.43 -8.40 11.04
N ALA A 141 -9.14 -7.97 9.98
CA ALA A 141 -8.51 -7.39 8.80
C ALA A 141 -7.80 -6.07 9.11
N ARG A 142 -8.47 -5.19 9.86
CA ARG A 142 -7.94 -3.89 10.30
C ARG A 142 -6.69 -4.03 11.17
N SER A 143 -6.58 -5.13 11.91
CA SER A 143 -5.42 -5.38 12.78
C SER A 143 -4.11 -5.59 12.03
N ASN A 144 -4.16 -5.94 10.73
CA ASN A 144 -2.97 -6.00 9.89
C ASN A 144 -2.47 -4.64 9.42
N VAL A 145 -3.30 -3.59 9.48
CA VAL A 145 -2.87 -2.23 9.12
C VAL A 145 -1.99 -1.66 10.23
N LEU A 146 -0.77 -1.25 9.85
CA LEU A 146 0.24 -0.67 10.73
C LEU A 146 0.06 0.84 10.88
N HIS A 147 0.14 1.58 9.77
CA HIS A 147 -0.04 3.03 9.73
C HIS A 147 -1.15 3.44 8.77
N ILE A 148 -1.84 4.51 9.11
CA ILE A 148 -2.80 5.19 8.23
C ILE A 148 -2.25 6.58 7.96
N VAL A 149 -1.88 6.86 6.71
CA VAL A 149 -1.20 8.10 6.34
C VAL A 149 -2.08 8.90 5.39
N THR A 150 -2.54 10.08 5.82
CA THR A 150 -3.42 10.96 5.04
C THR A 150 -2.73 12.30 4.77
N MET A 151 -2.36 12.54 3.51
CA MET A 151 -1.54 13.69 3.11
C MET A 151 -2.16 14.41 1.92
N ASN A 152 -1.63 15.60 1.61
CA ASN A 152 -1.96 16.29 0.36
C ASN A 152 -1.12 15.72 -0.80
N GLY A 153 -1.61 15.83 -2.03
CA GLY A 153 -0.80 15.62 -3.22
C GLY A 153 -0.79 14.20 -3.80
N PHE A 154 -1.96 13.57 -3.96
CA PHE A 154 -2.09 12.42 -4.87
C PHE A 154 -2.96 12.72 -6.10
N GLY A 155 -3.33 14.00 -6.31
CA GLY A 155 -3.91 14.47 -7.58
C GLY A 155 -5.08 13.63 -8.09
N GLY A 156 -6.12 13.42 -7.28
CA GLY A 156 -7.32 12.70 -7.74
C GLY A 156 -7.99 11.73 -6.74
N GLY A 157 -7.64 11.75 -5.45
CA GLY A 157 -8.26 10.85 -4.46
C GLY A 157 -7.63 9.45 -4.39
N GLY A 158 -6.44 9.27 -4.98
CA GLY A 158 -5.74 7.99 -5.02
C GLY A 158 -5.05 7.62 -3.70
N GLY A 159 -4.78 6.32 -3.55
CA GLY A 159 -4.03 5.78 -2.44
C GLY A 159 -3.38 4.44 -2.81
N TYR A 160 -2.52 3.95 -1.93
CA TYR A 160 -1.88 2.64 -2.07
C TYR A 160 -1.53 2.09 -0.70
N SER A 161 -1.14 0.82 -0.67
CA SER A 161 -0.61 0.17 0.52
C SER A 161 0.84 -0.28 0.31
N ASP A 162 1.69 -0.05 1.30
CA ASP A 162 3.06 -0.56 1.32
C ASP A 162 3.50 -0.85 2.76
N GLY A 163 4.17 -1.99 2.97
CA GLY A 163 4.65 -2.40 4.29
C GLY A 163 3.54 -2.41 5.36
N ASN A 164 2.33 -2.85 4.99
CA ASN A 164 1.12 -2.81 5.81
C ASN A 164 0.65 -1.41 6.24
N SER A 165 1.16 -0.35 5.62
CA SER A 165 0.70 1.01 5.81
C SER A 165 -0.20 1.41 4.65
N ILE A 166 -1.31 2.09 4.93
CA ILE A 166 -2.20 2.63 3.90
C ILE A 166 -1.92 4.12 3.72
N PHE A 167 -1.80 4.56 2.48
CA PHE A 167 -1.46 5.92 2.12
C PHE A 167 -2.58 6.52 1.28
N CYS A 168 -3.19 7.59 1.77
CA CYS A 168 -4.28 8.28 1.12
C CYS A 168 -3.86 9.70 0.76
N GLY A 169 -4.15 10.11 -0.47
CA GLY A 169 -4.30 11.52 -0.78
C GLY A 169 -5.61 11.81 -1.45
N GLY A 170 -6.25 12.86 -0.97
CA GLY A 170 -7.51 13.33 -1.50
C GLY A 170 -8.73 12.76 -0.78
N ALA A 171 -9.85 12.69 -1.49
CA ALA A 171 -11.12 12.14 -0.99
C ALA A 171 -11.44 10.81 -1.69
N PRO A 172 -10.96 9.66 -1.17
CA PRO A 172 -11.16 8.37 -1.82
C PRO A 172 -12.63 7.92 -1.72
N SER A 173 -12.99 6.91 -2.51
CA SER A 173 -14.29 6.24 -2.38
C SER A 173 -14.42 5.56 -1.01
N LYS A 174 -15.65 5.33 -0.53
CA LYS A 174 -15.87 4.74 0.80
C LYS A 174 -15.38 3.29 0.92
N THR A 175 -15.24 2.58 -0.20
CA THR A 175 -14.72 1.21 -0.24
C THR A 175 -13.19 1.15 -0.11
N TRP A 176 -12.51 2.28 -0.28
CA TRP A 176 -11.05 2.36 -0.32
C TRP A 176 -10.38 1.82 0.95
N PHE A 177 -10.89 2.18 2.13
CA PHE A 177 -10.33 1.68 3.39
C PHE A 177 -10.38 0.15 3.51
N SER A 178 -11.47 -0.46 3.02
CA SER A 178 -11.59 -1.91 2.94
C SER A 178 -10.58 -2.47 1.94
N HIS A 179 -10.49 -1.88 0.76
CA HIS A 179 -9.58 -2.30 -0.31
C HIS A 179 -8.12 -2.31 0.15
N GLU A 180 -7.62 -1.19 0.67
CA GLU A 180 -6.25 -1.09 1.17
C GLU A 180 -5.98 -1.98 2.38
N SER A 181 -6.99 -2.17 3.23
CA SER A 181 -6.86 -3.13 4.32
C SER A 181 -6.69 -4.56 3.80
N MET A 182 -7.30 -4.93 2.67
CA MET A 182 -7.09 -6.24 2.07
C MET A 182 -5.67 -6.40 1.53
N HIS A 183 -5.08 -5.36 0.92
CA HIS A 183 -3.65 -5.37 0.57
C HIS A 183 -2.76 -5.66 1.80
N CYS A 184 -3.05 -5.04 2.94
CA CYS A 184 -2.34 -5.33 4.21
C CYS A 184 -2.56 -6.77 4.74
N ASN A 185 -3.63 -7.45 4.29
CA ASN A 185 -3.88 -8.86 4.63
C ASN A 185 -3.19 -9.83 3.66
N ASP A 186 -2.75 -9.36 2.50
CA ASP A 186 -2.03 -10.15 1.50
C ASP A 186 -0.53 -10.20 1.83
N ARG A 187 -0.23 -10.94 2.89
CA ARG A 187 1.06 -10.92 3.60
C ARG A 187 2.24 -11.37 2.71
N ASP A 188 3.44 -11.12 3.23
CA ASP A 188 4.72 -11.58 2.67
C ASP A 188 4.97 -11.09 1.23
N GLY A 189 4.56 -9.84 0.96
CA GLY A 189 4.73 -9.20 -0.35
C GLY A 189 3.74 -9.73 -1.38
N PHE A 190 2.45 -9.80 -1.03
CA PHE A 190 1.38 -10.27 -1.89
C PHE A 190 1.48 -11.75 -2.25
N ALA A 191 1.97 -12.57 -1.32
CA ALA A 191 2.29 -13.97 -1.58
C ALA A 191 1.03 -14.82 -1.86
N PHE A 192 -0.13 -14.44 -1.31
CA PHE A 192 -1.35 -15.20 -1.54
C PHE A 192 -1.97 -14.86 -2.90
N SER A 193 -2.15 -13.57 -3.21
CA SER A 193 -2.72 -13.16 -4.50
C SER A 193 -1.85 -13.55 -5.70
N ASN A 194 -0.52 -13.54 -5.54
CA ASN A 194 0.43 -14.01 -6.56
C ASN A 194 0.69 -15.52 -6.50
N GLY A 195 0.08 -16.22 -5.54
CA GLY A 195 0.23 -17.66 -5.36
C GLY A 195 -0.71 -18.48 -6.25
N ASP A 196 -0.38 -19.76 -6.41
CA ASP A 196 -1.16 -20.68 -7.25
C ASP A 196 -2.61 -20.84 -6.79
N VAL A 197 -2.87 -20.77 -5.47
CA VAL A 197 -4.22 -20.96 -4.91
C VAL A 197 -5.19 -19.92 -5.45
N PHE A 198 -4.84 -18.64 -5.35
CA PHE A 198 -5.71 -17.56 -5.81
C PHE A 198 -5.72 -17.44 -7.33
N ASN A 199 -4.56 -17.56 -7.99
CA ASN A 199 -4.49 -17.52 -9.45
C ASN A 199 -5.29 -18.64 -10.13
N ASN A 200 -5.28 -19.86 -9.58
CA ASN A 200 -6.10 -20.95 -10.11
C ASN A 200 -7.60 -20.68 -9.90
N ALA A 201 -7.97 -20.03 -8.80
CA ALA A 201 -9.34 -19.62 -8.54
C ALA A 201 -9.82 -18.58 -9.56
N ILE A 202 -9.03 -17.52 -9.80
CA ILE A 202 -9.29 -16.53 -10.85
C ILE A 202 -9.42 -17.21 -12.22
N ASN A 203 -8.53 -18.15 -12.55
CA ASN A 203 -8.55 -18.84 -13.84
C ASN A 203 -9.81 -19.71 -14.03
N ALA A 204 -10.34 -20.29 -12.94
CA ALA A 204 -11.56 -21.11 -12.96
C ALA A 204 -12.85 -20.28 -13.05
N ASP A 205 -12.79 -18.99 -12.70
CA ASP A 205 -13.92 -18.07 -12.76
C ASP A 205 -14.05 -17.39 -14.12
N SER A 206 -15.27 -16.98 -14.49
CA SER A 206 -15.56 -16.28 -15.75
C SER A 206 -15.68 -14.76 -15.58
N CYS A 207 -15.75 -14.28 -14.33
CA CYS A 207 -15.84 -12.87 -14.00
C CYS A 207 -14.94 -12.49 -12.80
N VAL A 208 -14.81 -11.19 -12.58
CA VAL A 208 -14.15 -10.54 -11.43
C VAL A 208 -15.14 -9.52 -10.82
N PRO A 209 -14.97 -9.06 -9.57
CA PRO A 209 -15.98 -8.25 -8.90
C PRO A 209 -16.26 -6.90 -9.58
N ASP A 210 -15.24 -6.24 -10.13
CA ASP A 210 -15.42 -5.02 -10.92
C ASP A 210 -14.33 -4.82 -11.99
N SER A 211 -14.40 -3.72 -12.75
CA SER A 211 -13.43 -3.46 -13.82
C SER A 211 -12.01 -3.29 -13.31
N TYR A 212 -11.83 -2.70 -12.13
CA TYR A 212 -10.51 -2.43 -11.55
C TYR A 212 -9.78 -3.70 -11.12
N ALA A 213 -10.51 -4.72 -10.66
CA ALA A 213 -9.97 -6.04 -10.34
C ALA A 213 -9.19 -6.70 -11.51
N ASN A 214 -9.48 -6.34 -12.76
CA ASN A 214 -8.77 -6.91 -13.91
C ASN A 214 -7.30 -6.49 -14.01
N ASN A 215 -6.86 -5.45 -13.29
CA ASN A 215 -5.50 -4.92 -13.42
C ASN A 215 -4.43 -5.99 -13.15
N ASN A 216 -4.60 -6.80 -12.10
CA ASN A 216 -3.74 -7.93 -11.75
C ASN A 216 -4.34 -8.74 -10.58
N PRO A 217 -3.79 -9.93 -10.25
CA PRO A 217 -4.28 -10.74 -9.13
C PRO A 217 -4.28 -10.05 -7.76
N THR A 218 -3.36 -9.12 -7.50
CA THR A 218 -3.28 -8.37 -6.24
C THR A 218 -4.48 -7.44 -6.09
N GLU A 219 -4.81 -6.68 -7.14
CA GLU A 219 -6.00 -5.82 -7.14
C GLU A 219 -7.30 -6.64 -7.10
N ASP A 220 -7.34 -7.78 -7.80
CA ASP A 220 -8.46 -8.71 -7.71
C ASP A 220 -8.68 -9.19 -6.28
N PHE A 221 -7.62 -9.60 -5.57
CA PHE A 221 -7.73 -10.01 -4.17
C PHE A 221 -8.29 -8.90 -3.28
N ALA A 222 -7.81 -7.65 -3.44
CA ALA A 222 -8.29 -6.52 -2.66
C ALA A 222 -9.77 -6.18 -2.94
N GLN A 223 -10.18 -6.28 -4.20
CA GLN A 223 -11.57 -6.08 -4.60
C GLN A 223 -12.48 -7.22 -4.13
N VAL A 224 -12.05 -8.48 -4.24
CA VAL A 224 -12.79 -9.65 -3.75
C VAL A 224 -12.95 -9.58 -2.22
N GLY A 225 -11.89 -9.25 -1.48
CA GLY A 225 -11.95 -9.07 -0.04
C GLY A 225 -12.89 -7.93 0.38
N THR A 226 -12.91 -6.85 -0.38
CA THR A 226 -13.83 -5.72 -0.16
C THR A 226 -15.28 -6.10 -0.47
N TYR A 227 -15.52 -6.78 -1.58
CA TYR A 227 -16.84 -7.34 -1.91
C TYR A 227 -17.35 -8.23 -0.77
N LEU A 228 -16.51 -9.13 -0.27
CA LEU A 228 -16.82 -10.00 0.87
C LEU A 228 -17.10 -9.21 2.14
N ASN A 229 -16.33 -8.16 2.45
CA ASN A 229 -16.59 -7.33 3.62
C ASN A 229 -17.98 -6.66 3.55
N TYR A 230 -18.32 -6.08 2.40
CA TYR A 230 -19.63 -5.43 2.21
C TYR A 230 -20.79 -6.45 2.24
N ASP A 231 -20.60 -7.63 1.65
CA ASP A 231 -21.61 -8.69 1.64
C ASP A 231 -21.87 -9.29 3.03
N ILE A 232 -20.81 -9.53 3.81
CA ILE A 232 -20.90 -10.18 5.12
C ILE A 232 -21.26 -9.19 6.22
N ASN A 233 -20.62 -8.03 6.24
CA ASN A 233 -20.67 -7.09 7.36
C ASN A 233 -21.53 -5.85 7.09
N GLY A 234 -21.90 -5.61 5.84
CA GLY A 234 -22.85 -4.58 5.42
C GLY A 234 -24.24 -5.16 5.20
N HIS A 235 -24.87 -4.75 4.10
CA HIS A 235 -26.09 -5.39 3.60
C HIS A 235 -25.71 -6.43 2.54
N PRO A 236 -26.22 -7.68 2.62
CA PRO A 236 -25.96 -8.70 1.60
C PRO A 236 -26.18 -8.17 0.19
N ILE A 237 -25.29 -8.50 -0.73
CA ILE A 237 -25.26 -7.88 -2.07
C ILE A 237 -26.28 -8.59 -2.99
N ASP A 238 -27.57 -8.39 -2.74
CA ASP A 238 -28.68 -8.84 -3.59
C ASP A 238 -29.30 -7.71 -4.43
N TYR A 239 -29.06 -6.45 -4.03
CA TYR A 239 -29.61 -5.23 -4.62
C TYR A 239 -29.02 -4.85 -5.98
N THR A 240 -27.95 -5.51 -6.43
CA THR A 240 -27.34 -5.27 -7.75
C THR A 240 -28.10 -5.99 -8.87
N GLY A 241 -28.89 -7.02 -8.53
CA GLY A 241 -29.52 -7.93 -9.50
C GLY A 241 -28.50 -8.76 -10.30
N LYS A 242 -27.24 -8.82 -9.86
CA LYS A 242 -26.16 -9.56 -10.50
C LYS A 242 -25.86 -10.85 -9.73
N ASP A 243 -25.59 -11.93 -10.45
CA ASP A 243 -25.20 -13.21 -9.85
C ASP A 243 -23.68 -13.32 -9.76
N ALA A 244 -23.16 -13.36 -8.53
CA ALA A 244 -21.74 -13.50 -8.23
C ALA A 244 -21.20 -14.93 -8.41
N SER A 245 -22.03 -15.91 -8.80
CA SER A 245 -21.61 -17.30 -9.01
C SER A 245 -20.49 -17.46 -10.05
N CYS A 246 -20.37 -16.51 -10.99
CA CYS A 246 -19.30 -16.47 -11.99
C CYS A 246 -17.89 -16.23 -11.40
N MET A 247 -17.82 -15.72 -10.17
CA MET A 247 -16.61 -15.50 -9.37
C MET A 247 -16.57 -16.36 -8.10
N GLY A 248 -17.25 -17.51 -8.12
CA GLY A 248 -17.40 -18.35 -6.94
C GLY A 248 -16.07 -18.90 -6.41
N ASN A 249 -15.10 -19.20 -7.28
CA ASN A 249 -13.83 -19.78 -6.84
C ASN A 249 -12.96 -18.76 -6.11
N GLN A 250 -12.80 -17.55 -6.64
CA GLN A 250 -12.01 -16.49 -6.01
C GLN A 250 -12.66 -16.03 -4.69
N LEU A 251 -13.99 -15.94 -4.62
CA LEU A 251 -14.72 -15.66 -3.37
C LEU A 251 -14.43 -16.73 -2.30
N ASN A 252 -14.45 -18.01 -2.68
CA ASN A 252 -14.17 -19.11 -1.76
C ASN A 252 -12.70 -19.11 -1.31
N ALA A 253 -11.76 -18.87 -2.23
CA ALA A 253 -10.34 -18.81 -1.93
C ALA A 253 -10.01 -17.64 -0.98
N ALA A 254 -10.50 -16.44 -1.27
CA ALA A 254 -10.30 -15.27 -0.42
C ALA A 254 -10.97 -15.45 0.96
N ARG A 255 -12.19 -15.99 1.01
CA ARG A 255 -12.88 -16.28 2.28
C ARG A 255 -12.11 -17.30 3.12
N ALA A 256 -11.56 -18.34 2.51
CA ALA A 256 -10.76 -19.34 3.23
C ALA A 256 -9.44 -18.75 3.75
N TYR A 257 -8.79 -17.87 2.97
CA TYR A 257 -7.54 -17.23 3.36
C TYR A 257 -7.72 -16.17 4.46
N LEU A 258 -8.71 -15.28 4.29
CA LEU A 258 -9.00 -14.24 5.25
C LEU A 258 -9.64 -14.82 6.53
N ALA A 259 -10.46 -15.86 6.39
CA ALA A 259 -11.08 -16.59 7.50
C ALA A 259 -11.74 -15.64 8.52
N GLU A 260 -11.41 -15.78 9.81
CA GLU A 260 -11.92 -14.94 10.91
C GLU A 260 -11.58 -13.45 10.75
N ARG A 261 -10.65 -13.07 9.87
CA ARG A 261 -10.29 -11.67 9.64
C ARG A 261 -11.39 -10.88 8.95
N LEU A 262 -12.30 -11.54 8.22
CA LEU A 262 -13.48 -10.93 7.63
C LEU A 262 -14.67 -10.86 8.59
N ASP A 263 -14.61 -11.50 9.75
CA ASP A 263 -15.70 -11.49 10.71
C ASP A 263 -15.68 -10.21 11.55
N LYS A 264 -16.80 -9.49 11.58
CA LYS A 264 -16.99 -8.34 12.47
C LYS A 264 -16.94 -8.71 13.96
N GLY A 265 -17.28 -9.96 14.30
CA GLY A 265 -17.09 -10.52 15.64
C GLY A 265 -15.68 -11.04 15.92
N GLY A 266 -14.77 -10.95 14.93
CA GLY A 266 -13.39 -11.40 15.05
C GLY A 266 -12.60 -10.65 16.13
N ALA A 267 -11.53 -11.26 16.62
CA ALA A 267 -10.66 -10.65 17.61
C ALA A 267 -9.61 -9.75 16.96
N CYS A 268 -9.31 -8.62 17.60
CA CYS A 268 -8.20 -7.78 17.21
C CYS A 268 -6.88 -8.38 17.70
N PHE A 269 -5.80 -8.09 16.98
CA PHE A 269 -4.44 -8.46 17.36
C PHE A 269 -3.48 -7.30 17.09
N ASN A 270 -2.27 -7.39 17.64
CA ASN A 270 -1.21 -6.42 17.34
C ASN A 270 -0.65 -6.71 15.96
N ALA A 271 -0.47 -5.68 15.14
CA ALA A 271 -0.09 -5.81 13.74
C ALA A 271 1.17 -6.67 13.54
N PRO A 272 1.17 -7.66 12.61
CA PRO A 272 2.32 -8.52 12.31
C PRO A 272 3.20 -7.86 11.26
N GLY A 273 4.18 -7.06 11.67
CA GLY A 273 5.05 -6.36 10.72
C GLY A 273 6.09 -5.46 11.36
N THR A 274 7.36 -5.78 11.12
CA THR A 274 8.53 -5.04 11.57
C THR A 274 8.96 -4.00 10.53
N ASP A 275 8.56 -2.74 10.73
CA ASP A 275 9.56 -1.66 10.74
C ASP A 275 10.40 -1.90 12.01
N GLY A 276 11.27 -2.91 12.00
CA GLY A 276 12.09 -3.35 13.14
C GLY A 276 11.38 -3.87 14.42
N THR A 277 10.06 -3.74 14.61
CA THR A 277 9.47 -3.82 15.98
C THR A 277 8.14 -4.55 16.15
N VAL A 278 8.02 -5.82 15.76
CA VAL A 278 6.91 -6.66 16.24
C VAL A 278 7.46 -7.83 17.04
N ASN A 279 7.71 -7.52 18.33
CA ASN A 279 7.68 -8.40 19.51
C ASN A 279 8.12 -7.60 20.76
N GLY A 280 7.28 -6.67 21.22
CA GLY A 280 7.30 -6.25 22.63
C GLY A 280 8.18 -5.07 23.07
N LYS A 281 8.65 -4.20 22.16
CA LYS A 281 9.21 -2.89 22.55
C LYS A 281 8.76 -1.80 21.58
N ARG A 282 7.99 -0.83 22.07
CA ARG A 282 7.62 0.43 21.40
C ARG A 282 8.85 1.31 21.14
N SER A 283 9.76 0.81 20.31
CA SER A 283 10.88 1.54 19.74
C SER A 283 10.58 1.74 18.27
N MET A 284 9.53 2.49 17.97
CA MET A 284 9.42 3.10 16.65
C MET A 284 10.76 3.76 16.33
N SER A 285 11.18 3.79 15.07
CA SER A 285 12.17 4.74 14.61
C SER A 285 11.54 6.14 14.75
N ILE A 286 11.40 6.63 15.98
CA ILE A 286 10.83 7.95 16.28
C ILE A 286 11.89 8.93 15.84
N VAL A 287 11.52 9.72 14.85
CA VAL A 287 12.28 10.88 14.44
C VAL A 287 11.90 12.02 15.36
N GLU A 288 12.88 12.48 16.15
CA GLU A 288 12.75 13.70 16.94
C GLU A 288 13.30 14.89 16.16
N ARG A 289 12.44 15.87 15.87
CA ARG A 289 12.78 17.08 15.10
C ARG A 289 11.99 18.28 15.62
N ASP A 290 12.57 19.47 15.52
CA ASP A 290 11.81 20.69 15.77
C ASP A 290 10.69 20.82 14.73
N PRO A 291 9.40 20.91 15.11
CA PRO A 291 8.31 21.08 14.16
C PRO A 291 8.47 22.33 13.29
N ASN A 292 9.19 23.35 13.76
CA ASN A 292 9.45 24.59 13.02
C ASN A 292 10.72 24.52 12.17
N SER A 293 11.49 23.42 12.25
CA SER A 293 12.63 23.25 11.36
C SER A 293 12.13 23.11 9.93
N ALA A 294 12.70 23.92 9.02
CA ALA A 294 12.57 23.60 7.62
C ALA A 294 13.23 22.25 7.36
N TYR A 295 12.83 21.57 6.29
CA TYR A 295 13.57 20.44 5.75
C TYR A 295 14.90 20.97 5.16
N GLU A 296 15.80 21.53 5.97
CA GLU A 296 16.89 22.47 5.58
C GLU A 296 17.97 21.86 4.69
N THR A 297 17.86 20.60 4.33
CA THR A 297 18.55 20.01 3.18
C THR A 297 17.61 18.95 2.64
N LEU A 298 16.90 19.22 1.56
CA LEU A 298 16.32 18.14 0.74
C LEU A 298 17.51 17.37 0.16
N LEU A 299 18.08 16.46 0.98
CA LEU A 299 19.10 15.52 0.55
C LEU A 299 18.59 14.78 -0.68
N PRO A 300 19.48 14.45 -1.62
CA PRO A 300 19.12 13.79 -2.86
C PRO A 300 18.25 12.60 -2.52
N HIS A 301 17.03 12.66 -3.05
CA HIS A 301 16.10 11.55 -3.10
C HIS A 301 16.93 10.30 -3.44
N THR A 302 17.06 9.37 -2.51
CA THR A 302 17.18 7.98 -2.94
C THR A 302 15.72 7.62 -3.13
N PRO A 303 15.20 7.51 -4.36
CA PRO A 303 13.85 7.01 -4.56
C PRO A 303 13.73 5.74 -3.74
N TYR A 304 12.66 5.62 -2.97
CA TYR A 304 12.15 4.29 -2.71
C TYR A 304 12.00 3.66 -4.10
N ALA A 305 12.75 2.60 -4.37
CA ALA A 305 12.73 1.97 -5.67
C ALA A 305 11.29 1.56 -5.91
N HIS A 306 10.61 2.30 -6.80
CA HIS A 306 9.27 1.98 -7.24
C HIS A 306 9.29 0.52 -7.69
N ALA A 307 8.49 -0.33 -7.05
CA ALA A 307 7.82 -1.35 -7.82
C ALA A 307 6.77 -0.58 -8.63
N GLU A 308 7.16 -0.10 -9.82
CA GLU A 308 6.21 0.49 -10.76
C GLU A 308 5.24 -0.62 -11.16
N PHE A 309 4.04 -0.54 -10.61
CA PHE A 309 2.88 -1.27 -11.07
C PHE A 309 2.04 -0.25 -11.87
N PHE A 310 2.08 -0.37 -13.21
CA PHE A 310 1.31 0.37 -14.21
C PHE A 310 -0.11 -0.17 -14.44
#